data_AF-K1M552-F1
#
_entry.id   AF-K1M552-F1
#
_cell.length_a   1.000
_cell.length_b   1.000
_cell.length_c   1.000
_cell.angle_alpha   90.00
_cell.angle_beta   90.00
_cell.angle_gamma   90.00
#
_symmetry.space_group_name_H-M   'P 1'
#
loop_
_entity.id
_entity.type
_entity.pdbx_description
1 polymer ?
#
loop_
_entity_poly.entity_id
_entity_poly.type
_entity_poly.pdbx_seq_one_letter_code
_entity_poly.pdbx_strand_id
1 'polypeptide(L)'
;MEESLKYYCLREDLSTYDPYDIWKTSLGVKVKDWFNRNKYIAGGPALLMTLYDQFLNNSLRLGYKKQEYPIVRALAAQTLLYSYQQTKNQEYLHFAKTHLDWLAENSSKGYSGHCWGLGFKWAVYNGVIYDANTPHSTHTPYALEAFDLYTRITNDSRYVEVIKSCFNFYENDLVILSEDEESMGISYGPLKDRVVNNAVSYTILAYSIFLTYFPEKEDYIKNKIQKFFNFLKKHQLEDGAWFYAPLEANSFIDCFHSCIILKNLFKVRNMLDEKMDDWNAIIEKGYNYVLSNFYNENVGLFRRFSKTNKLSIVNFDLYDNAEVLALAKLLKDRDTIKKLEPKIKEVFSKNNQEIYSSKNIFGKLINKNTLRWAVMPYLYAQSLNG
;
A
#
# COMPACT_ATOMS: atom_id res chain seq x y z
N MET A 1 8.73 16.49 12.17
CA MET A 1 8.45 15.04 12.21
C MET A 1 7.96 14.64 13.59
N GLU A 2 8.74 14.87 14.66
CA GLU A 2 8.36 14.54 16.05
C GLU A 2 6.96 15.02 16.44
N GLU A 3 6.63 16.28 16.17
CA GLU A 3 5.28 16.83 16.41
C GLU A 3 4.17 16.03 15.70
N SER A 4 4.41 15.65 14.44
CA SER A 4 3.46 14.83 13.67
C SER A 4 3.35 13.41 14.24
N LEU A 5 4.47 12.80 14.69
CA LEU A 5 4.43 11.49 15.34
C LEU A 5 3.59 11.54 16.62
N LYS A 6 3.78 12.56 17.45
CA LYS A 6 2.99 12.77 18.67
C LYS A 6 1.51 12.94 18.35
N TYR A 7 1.18 13.69 17.31
CA TYR A 7 -0.21 13.97 16.95
C TYR A 7 -0.93 12.75 16.33
N TYR A 8 -0.23 11.99 15.48
CA TYR A 8 -0.83 10.94 14.65
C TYR A 8 -0.56 9.51 15.10
N CYS A 9 0.59 9.22 15.70
CA CYS A 9 1.04 7.85 16.00
C CYS A 9 1.08 7.53 17.50
N LEU A 10 1.35 8.49 18.38
CA LEU A 10 1.41 8.26 19.84
C LEU A 10 0.04 8.30 20.50
N ARG A 11 -0.87 7.45 20.02
CA ARG A 11 -2.27 7.40 20.45
C ARG A 11 -2.79 5.98 20.38
N GLU A 12 -3.65 5.60 21.32
CA GLU A 12 -4.28 4.28 21.30
C GLU A 12 -5.33 4.14 20.20
N ASP A 13 -6.09 5.19 19.90
CA ASP A 13 -7.12 5.24 18.85
C ASP A 13 -6.60 6.01 17.63
N LEU A 14 -6.54 5.31 16.50
CA LEU A 14 -6.18 5.78 15.17
C LEU A 14 -7.40 5.82 14.21
N SER A 15 -8.61 5.87 14.76
CA SER A 15 -9.82 5.95 13.98
C SER A 15 -9.82 7.18 13.09
N THR A 16 -10.02 6.97 11.79
CA THR A 16 -9.92 8.04 10.79
C THR A 16 -11.05 8.00 9.77
N TYR A 17 -11.36 9.18 9.25
CA TYR A 17 -12.05 9.32 7.96
C TYR A 17 -11.13 8.88 6.83
N ASP A 18 -11.72 8.69 5.65
CA ASP A 18 -11.02 8.19 4.48
C ASP A 18 -11.51 8.89 3.20
N PRO A 19 -10.65 9.13 2.20
CA PRO A 19 -11.07 9.73 0.92
C PRO A 19 -12.18 8.95 0.20
N TYR A 20 -12.37 7.67 0.54
CA TYR A 20 -13.42 6.83 -0.04
C TYR A 20 -14.66 6.69 0.86
N ASP A 21 -14.82 7.51 1.91
CA ASP A 21 -15.94 7.44 2.86
C ASP A 21 -17.32 7.33 2.20
N ILE A 22 -17.58 8.14 1.18
CA ILE A 22 -18.86 8.10 0.49
C ILE A 22 -19.18 6.71 -0.08
N TRP A 23 -18.16 6.02 -0.59
CA TRP A 23 -18.28 4.70 -1.23
C TRP A 23 -18.35 3.54 -0.23
N LYS A 24 -18.12 3.82 1.06
CA LYS A 24 -18.27 2.85 2.15
C LYS A 24 -19.65 2.90 2.79
N THR A 25 -20.41 3.98 2.56
CA THR A 25 -21.81 4.07 3.00
C THR A 25 -22.67 3.02 2.31
N SER A 26 -23.79 2.61 2.94
CA SER A 26 -24.71 1.64 2.33
C SER A 26 -25.25 2.11 0.98
N LEU A 27 -25.49 3.41 0.81
CA LEU A 27 -25.89 4.00 -0.46
C LEU A 27 -24.74 3.98 -1.47
N GLY A 28 -23.53 4.40 -1.06
CA GLY A 28 -22.36 4.43 -1.93
C GLY A 28 -21.98 3.06 -2.47
N VAL A 29 -22.04 2.01 -1.63
CA VAL A 29 -21.81 0.62 -2.08
C VAL A 29 -22.85 0.22 -3.13
N LYS A 30 -24.14 0.53 -2.92
CA LYS A 30 -25.21 0.23 -3.89
C LYS A 30 -25.01 0.95 -5.22
N VAL A 31 -24.72 2.25 -5.17
CA VAL A 31 -24.47 3.05 -6.39
C VAL A 31 -23.23 2.56 -7.12
N LYS A 32 -22.17 2.20 -6.39
CA LYS A 32 -20.94 1.67 -6.99
C LYS A 32 -21.15 0.30 -7.62
N ASP A 33 -21.86 -0.60 -6.95
CA ASP A 33 -22.23 -1.90 -7.52
C ASP A 33 -23.11 -1.73 -8.78
N TRP A 34 -24.07 -0.81 -8.75
CA TRP A 34 -24.88 -0.47 -9.92
C TRP A 34 -24.03 0.10 -11.07
N PHE A 35 -23.06 0.95 -10.76
CA PHE A 35 -22.08 1.46 -11.72
C PHE A 35 -21.24 0.37 -12.35
N ASN A 36 -20.80 -0.60 -11.55
CA ASN A 36 -20.04 -1.74 -12.03
C ASN A 36 -20.87 -2.64 -12.96
N ARG A 37 -22.20 -2.76 -12.74
CA ARG A 37 -23.10 -3.51 -13.62
C ARG A 37 -23.45 -2.76 -14.90
N ASN A 38 -23.72 -1.45 -14.82
CA ASN A 38 -24.07 -0.62 -15.97
C ASN A 38 -23.65 0.84 -15.77
N LYS A 39 -22.48 1.19 -16.32
CA LYS A 39 -21.90 2.54 -16.25
C LYS A 39 -22.76 3.64 -16.89
N TYR A 40 -23.60 3.31 -17.88
CA TYR A 40 -24.39 4.29 -18.62
C TYR A 40 -25.58 4.81 -17.80
N ILE A 41 -26.20 3.93 -16.99
CA ILE A 41 -27.35 4.31 -16.18
C ILE A 41 -26.89 4.87 -14.83
N ALA A 42 -25.92 4.22 -14.20
CA ALA A 42 -25.43 4.60 -12.87
C ALA A 42 -24.36 5.70 -12.88
N GLY A 43 -23.88 6.12 -14.06
CA GLY A 43 -22.84 7.14 -14.21
C GLY A 43 -23.25 8.49 -13.62
N GLY A 44 -24.49 8.93 -13.85
CA GLY A 44 -25.03 10.16 -13.27
C GLY A 44 -25.06 10.13 -11.74
N PRO A 45 -25.71 9.14 -11.11
CA PRO A 45 -25.69 8.95 -9.66
C PRO A 45 -24.28 8.88 -9.06
N ALA A 46 -23.36 8.12 -9.66
CA ALA A 46 -21.97 8.03 -9.20
C ALA A 46 -21.23 9.38 -9.30
N LEU A 47 -21.44 10.14 -10.37
CA LEU A 47 -20.89 11.48 -10.53
C LEU A 47 -21.44 12.44 -9.47
N LEU A 48 -22.76 12.46 -9.25
CA LEU A 48 -23.40 13.30 -8.24
C LEU A 48 -22.84 13.03 -6.83
N MET A 49 -22.69 11.76 -6.46
CA MET A 49 -22.05 11.37 -5.20
C MET A 49 -20.60 11.87 -5.13
N THR A 50 -19.81 11.67 -6.20
CA THR A 50 -18.42 12.17 -6.26
C THR A 50 -18.35 13.68 -6.04
N LEU A 51 -19.22 14.46 -6.71
CA LEU A 51 -19.25 15.92 -6.59
C LEU A 51 -19.69 16.35 -5.18
N TYR A 52 -20.72 15.72 -4.62
CA TYR A 52 -21.14 15.97 -3.25
C TYR A 52 -19.99 15.73 -2.25
N ASP A 53 -19.31 14.59 -2.36
CA ASP A 53 -18.22 14.25 -1.45
C ASP A 53 -17.07 15.26 -1.55
N GLN A 54 -16.65 15.61 -2.77
CA GLN A 54 -15.48 16.46 -2.94
C GLN A 54 -15.72 17.94 -2.64
N PHE A 55 -16.88 18.49 -3.00
CA PHE A 55 -17.13 19.92 -2.90
C PHE A 55 -17.87 20.33 -1.63
N LEU A 56 -18.79 19.48 -1.15
CA LEU A 56 -19.65 19.80 -0.01
C LEU A 56 -19.21 19.04 1.25
N ASN A 57 -19.06 17.71 1.15
CA ASN A 57 -18.87 16.87 2.33
C ASN A 57 -17.40 16.60 2.70
N ASN A 58 -16.44 17.05 1.90
CA ASN A 58 -15.01 16.79 2.13
C ASN A 58 -14.51 17.39 3.45
N SER A 59 -15.04 18.55 3.85
CA SER A 59 -14.70 19.19 5.12
C SER A 59 -15.64 18.77 6.25
N LEU A 60 -16.94 18.62 5.95
CA LEU A 60 -17.97 18.39 6.97
C LEU A 60 -18.05 16.94 7.43
N ARG A 61 -17.77 15.98 6.53
CA ARG A 61 -17.82 14.53 6.78
C ARG A 61 -19.16 14.07 7.40
N LEU A 62 -20.26 14.71 7.01
CA LEU A 62 -21.61 14.40 7.48
C LEU A 62 -21.99 12.97 7.10
N GLY A 63 -22.49 12.22 8.07
CA GLY A 63 -22.92 10.83 7.89
C GLY A 63 -21.79 9.82 7.74
N TYR A 64 -20.52 10.26 7.78
CA TYR A 64 -19.37 9.34 7.76
C TYR A 64 -18.98 8.95 9.17
N LYS A 65 -18.46 7.74 9.32
CA LYS A 65 -17.96 7.22 10.58
C LYS A 65 -16.47 7.00 10.46
N LYS A 66 -15.72 7.49 11.45
CA LYS A 66 -14.32 7.11 11.60
C LYS A 66 -14.24 5.64 11.96
N GLN A 67 -13.18 4.98 11.50
CA GLN A 67 -12.89 3.60 11.84
C GLN A 67 -11.38 3.36 11.82
N GLU A 68 -10.97 2.25 12.41
CA GLU A 68 -9.62 1.71 12.36
C GLU A 68 -9.34 0.99 11.03
N TYR A 69 -8.08 0.97 10.63
CA TYR A 69 -7.63 0.21 9.46
C TYR A 69 -6.33 -0.52 9.78
N PRO A 70 -6.21 -1.82 9.44
CA PRO A 70 -4.98 -2.57 9.67
C PRO A 70 -3.73 -1.91 9.06
N ILE A 71 -3.83 -1.40 7.83
CA ILE A 71 -2.71 -0.70 7.17
C ILE A 71 -2.26 0.56 7.93
N VAL A 72 -3.19 1.29 8.59
CA VAL A 72 -2.87 2.48 9.39
C VAL A 72 -2.06 2.08 10.61
N ARG A 73 -2.49 1.04 11.32
CA ARG A 73 -1.80 0.48 12.49
C ARG A 73 -0.42 -0.06 12.13
N ALA A 74 -0.34 -0.79 11.01
CA ALA A 74 0.91 -1.37 10.53
C ALA A 74 1.94 -0.29 10.17
N LEU A 75 1.53 0.75 9.44
CA LEU A 75 2.41 1.85 9.09
C LEU A 75 2.79 2.68 10.32
N ALA A 76 1.87 2.94 11.24
CA ALA A 76 2.18 3.62 12.50
C ALA A 76 3.23 2.85 13.32
N ALA A 77 3.06 1.52 13.46
CA ALA A 77 4.04 0.67 14.12
C ALA A 77 5.41 0.73 13.44
N GLN A 78 5.47 0.59 12.10
CA GLN A 78 6.74 0.68 11.36
C GLN A 78 7.41 2.06 11.51
N THR A 79 6.65 3.15 11.37
CA THR A 79 7.14 4.52 11.55
C THR A 79 7.75 4.73 12.93
N LEU A 80 7.06 4.28 13.98
CA LEU A 80 7.52 4.38 15.36
C LEU A 80 8.74 3.50 15.62
N LEU A 81 8.80 2.30 15.03
CA LEU A 81 9.95 1.40 15.14
C LEU A 81 11.21 1.98 14.50
N TYR A 82 11.11 2.54 13.29
CA TYR A 82 12.25 3.22 12.66
C TYR A 82 12.69 4.43 13.48
N SER A 83 11.74 5.20 14.01
CA SER A 83 12.03 6.36 14.86
C SER A 83 12.66 5.93 16.20
N TYR A 84 12.23 4.80 16.77
CA TYR A 84 12.85 4.19 17.95
C TYR A 84 14.29 3.76 17.67
N GLN A 85 14.59 3.15 16.52
CA GLN A 85 15.96 2.76 16.18
C GLN A 85 16.92 3.97 16.19
N GLN A 86 16.45 5.12 15.71
CA GLN A 86 17.22 6.37 15.61
C GLN A 86 17.37 7.10 16.95
N THR A 87 16.30 7.12 17.78
CA THR A 87 16.24 7.98 18.98
C THR A 87 16.36 7.22 20.29
N LYS A 88 16.11 5.91 20.29
CA LYS A 88 15.93 5.05 21.46
C LYS A 88 14.82 5.50 22.43
N ASN A 89 13.88 6.34 21.97
CA ASN A 89 12.74 6.77 22.78
C ASN A 89 11.77 5.62 23.05
N GLN A 90 11.67 5.20 24.31
CA GLN A 90 10.82 4.08 24.74
C GLN A 90 9.32 4.31 24.51
N GLU A 91 8.86 5.57 24.45
CA GLU A 91 7.47 5.89 24.12
C GLU A 91 7.10 5.39 22.71
N TYR A 92 8.04 5.51 21.75
CA TYR A 92 7.83 5.01 20.39
C TYR A 92 7.71 3.48 20.37
N LEU A 93 8.55 2.79 21.14
CA LEU A 93 8.47 1.33 21.25
C LEU A 93 7.15 0.88 21.92
N HIS A 94 6.71 1.59 22.95
CA HIS A 94 5.45 1.34 23.63
C HIS A 94 4.25 1.44 22.67
N PHE A 95 4.11 2.56 21.95
CA PHE A 95 2.99 2.73 21.01
C PHE A 95 3.09 1.82 19.78
N ALA A 96 4.31 1.51 19.30
CA ALA A 96 4.49 0.50 18.26
C ALA A 96 3.91 -0.85 18.71
N LYS A 97 4.21 -1.26 19.95
CA LYS A 97 3.64 -2.47 20.54
C LYS A 97 2.11 -2.40 20.63
N THR A 98 1.54 -1.29 21.10
CA THR A 98 0.08 -1.08 21.18
C THR A 98 -0.61 -1.28 19.82
N HIS A 99 -0.01 -0.82 18.73
CA HIS A 99 -0.57 -1.02 17.39
C HIS A 99 -0.43 -2.46 16.88
N LEU A 100 0.66 -3.15 17.24
CA LEU A 100 0.88 -4.55 16.88
C LEU A 100 -0.05 -5.49 17.66
N ASP A 101 -0.26 -5.25 18.95
CA ASP A 101 -1.24 -5.98 19.76
C ASP A 101 -2.65 -5.85 19.13
N TRP A 102 -3.04 -4.62 18.77
CA TRP A 102 -4.31 -4.37 18.08
C TRP A 102 -4.41 -5.15 16.76
N LEU A 103 -3.34 -5.20 15.97
CA LEU A 103 -3.33 -5.94 14.71
C LEU A 103 -3.53 -7.45 14.92
N ALA A 104 -2.85 -8.02 15.92
CA ALA A 104 -2.96 -9.44 16.24
C ALA A 104 -4.40 -9.81 16.66
N GLU A 105 -5.05 -8.96 17.45
CA GLU A 105 -6.44 -9.16 17.88
C GLU A 105 -7.45 -8.98 16.73
N ASN A 106 -7.18 -8.04 15.82
CA ASN A 106 -8.08 -7.62 14.74
C ASN A 106 -7.71 -8.20 13.36
N SER A 107 -7.28 -9.46 13.33
CA SER A 107 -7.17 -10.25 12.10
C SER A 107 -8.53 -10.62 11.51
N SER A 108 -8.57 -10.78 10.19
CA SER A 108 -9.71 -11.37 9.47
C SER A 108 -10.02 -12.77 10.01
N LYS A 109 -11.30 -13.10 10.19
CA LYS A 109 -11.76 -14.37 10.77
C LYS A 109 -12.21 -15.36 9.69
N GLY A 110 -12.08 -16.66 9.95
CA GLY A 110 -12.52 -17.72 9.05
C GLY A 110 -11.50 -18.12 7.96
N TYR A 111 -10.24 -17.70 8.11
CA TYR A 111 -9.13 -18.05 7.23
C TYR A 111 -8.09 -18.91 7.98
N SER A 112 -7.19 -19.54 7.24
CA SER A 112 -6.22 -20.52 7.74
C SER A 112 -5.11 -19.94 8.62
N GLY A 113 -5.03 -18.61 8.76
CA GLY A 113 -4.08 -17.92 9.63
C GLY A 113 -4.35 -16.42 9.74
N HIS A 114 -3.46 -15.68 10.41
CA HIS A 114 -3.62 -14.22 10.52
C HIS A 114 -3.49 -13.56 9.15
N CYS A 115 -4.47 -12.74 8.81
CA CYS A 115 -4.53 -12.01 7.56
C CYS A 115 -5.39 -10.75 7.72
N TRP A 116 -5.23 -9.78 6.81
CA TRP A 116 -5.92 -8.50 6.90
C TRP A 116 -6.36 -8.02 5.52
N GLY A 117 -7.40 -7.18 5.53
CA GLY A 117 -8.01 -6.61 4.34
C GLY A 117 -8.25 -5.11 4.45
N LEU A 118 -9.26 -4.63 3.71
CA LEU A 118 -9.62 -3.21 3.68
C LEU A 118 -10.30 -2.74 4.99
N GLY A 119 -10.98 -3.63 5.70
CA GLY A 119 -11.79 -3.28 6.88
C GLY A 119 -13.13 -2.61 6.54
N PHE A 120 -13.60 -2.70 5.29
CA PHE A 120 -14.91 -2.22 4.86
C PHE A 120 -15.37 -2.92 3.58
N LYS A 121 -16.69 -2.90 3.32
CA LYS A 121 -17.29 -3.48 2.12
C LYS A 121 -16.91 -2.67 0.88
N TRP A 122 -16.44 -3.34 -0.18
CA TRP A 122 -15.95 -2.68 -1.39
C TRP A 122 -16.46 -3.38 -2.65
N ALA A 123 -17.31 -2.69 -3.43
CA ALA A 123 -17.72 -3.15 -4.74
C ALA A 123 -16.59 -2.92 -5.74
N VAL A 124 -15.93 -3.98 -6.21
CA VAL A 124 -14.70 -3.90 -7.00
C VAL A 124 -15.03 -3.72 -8.48
N TYR A 125 -15.78 -4.67 -9.05
CA TYR A 125 -16.31 -4.68 -10.41
C TYR A 125 -17.56 -5.57 -10.45
N ASN A 126 -18.13 -5.78 -11.64
CA ASN A 126 -19.38 -6.52 -11.79
C ASN A 126 -19.25 -7.94 -11.21
N GLY A 127 -20.11 -8.27 -10.24
CA GLY A 127 -20.15 -9.60 -9.62
C GLY A 127 -19.13 -9.82 -8.50
N VAL A 128 -18.25 -8.85 -8.20
CA VAL A 128 -17.24 -8.98 -7.13
C VAL A 128 -17.36 -7.85 -6.12
N ILE A 129 -17.73 -8.25 -4.90
CA ILE A 129 -17.82 -7.37 -3.74
C ILE A 129 -17.09 -8.04 -2.59
N TYR A 130 -16.06 -7.38 -2.09
CA TYR A 130 -15.41 -7.79 -0.85
C TYR A 130 -16.21 -7.28 0.34
N ASP A 131 -16.32 -8.09 1.37
CA ASP A 131 -16.83 -7.63 2.66
C ASP A 131 -15.71 -7.01 3.51
N ALA A 132 -16.05 -6.54 4.71
CA ALA A 132 -15.09 -5.92 5.61
C ALA A 132 -14.04 -6.90 6.17
N ASN A 133 -14.34 -8.20 6.17
CA ASN A 133 -13.51 -9.26 6.71
C ASN A 133 -12.61 -9.91 5.65
N THR A 134 -12.84 -9.62 4.35
CA THR A 134 -12.09 -10.22 3.24
C THR A 134 -10.63 -9.76 3.25
N PRO A 135 -9.65 -10.66 3.46
CA PRO A 135 -8.23 -10.36 3.45
C PRO A 135 -7.69 -10.26 2.01
N HIS A 136 -6.56 -9.59 1.86
CA HIS A 136 -5.92 -9.44 0.55
C HIS A 136 -4.43 -9.76 0.62
N SER A 137 -3.90 -10.32 -0.47
CA SER A 137 -2.46 -10.53 -0.66
C SER A 137 -1.67 -9.22 -0.65
N THR A 138 -2.33 -8.08 -0.81
CA THR A 138 -1.77 -6.73 -0.75
C THR A 138 -1.84 -6.05 0.62
N HIS A 139 -2.72 -6.51 1.52
CA HIS A 139 -2.95 -5.84 2.82
C HIS A 139 -2.25 -6.58 3.96
N THR A 140 -2.29 -7.91 3.95
CA THR A 140 -1.57 -8.76 4.93
C THR A 140 -0.07 -8.43 5.06
N PRO A 141 0.68 -8.17 3.96
CA PRO A 141 2.10 -7.84 4.04
C PRO A 141 2.43 -6.63 4.91
N TYR A 142 1.56 -5.62 4.99
CA TYR A 142 1.83 -4.44 5.82
C TYR A 142 1.97 -4.82 7.30
N ALA A 143 1.05 -5.64 7.80
CA ALA A 143 1.09 -6.13 9.18
C ALA A 143 2.24 -7.11 9.37
N LEU A 144 2.46 -8.02 8.41
CA LEU A 144 3.57 -8.97 8.42
C LEU A 144 4.93 -8.27 8.53
N GLU A 145 5.18 -7.23 7.72
CA GLU A 145 6.39 -6.41 7.80
C GLU A 145 6.52 -5.72 9.17
N ALA A 146 5.41 -5.24 9.75
CA ALA A 146 5.44 -4.57 11.05
C ALA A 146 5.83 -5.54 12.19
N PHE A 147 5.28 -6.75 12.19
CA PHE A 147 5.64 -7.80 13.16
C PHE A 147 7.09 -8.28 12.98
N ASP A 148 7.52 -8.51 11.74
CA ASP A 148 8.91 -8.88 11.44
C ASP A 148 9.90 -7.80 11.89
N LEU A 149 9.60 -6.53 11.55
CA LEU A 149 10.43 -5.38 11.94
C LEU A 149 10.55 -5.26 13.47
N TYR A 150 9.44 -5.41 14.20
CA TYR A 150 9.47 -5.43 15.67
C TYR A 150 10.37 -6.53 16.21
N THR A 151 10.19 -7.75 15.69
CA THR A 151 10.94 -8.95 16.11
C THR A 151 12.44 -8.73 15.89
N ARG A 152 12.85 -8.23 14.71
CA ARG A 152 14.27 -7.95 14.40
C ARG A 152 14.87 -6.81 15.22
N ILE A 153 14.09 -5.80 15.58
CA ILE A 153 14.59 -4.65 16.36
C ILE A 153 14.75 -4.98 17.84
N THR A 154 13.84 -5.78 18.38
CA THR A 154 13.72 -6.00 19.83
C THR A 154 14.23 -7.37 20.27
N ASN A 155 14.39 -8.32 19.34
CA ASN A 155 14.59 -9.75 19.60
C ASN A 155 13.46 -10.40 20.43
N ASP A 156 12.30 -9.74 20.52
CA ASP A 156 11.13 -10.25 21.23
C ASP A 156 10.30 -11.14 20.30
N SER A 157 10.16 -12.41 20.67
CA SER A 157 9.54 -13.45 19.85
C SER A 157 8.01 -13.53 19.97
N ARG A 158 7.36 -12.63 20.74
CA ARG A 158 5.91 -12.73 21.03
C ARG A 158 5.00 -12.80 19.81
N TYR A 159 5.42 -12.23 18.67
CA TYR A 159 4.64 -12.19 17.44
C TYR A 159 5.09 -13.23 16.40
N VAL A 160 6.06 -14.08 16.72
CA VAL A 160 6.57 -15.11 15.78
C VAL A 160 5.45 -16.03 15.32
N GLU A 161 4.55 -16.43 16.22
CA GLU A 161 3.42 -17.30 15.84
C GLU A 161 2.38 -16.57 14.98
N VAL A 162 2.22 -15.25 15.14
CA VAL A 162 1.40 -14.44 14.22
C VAL A 162 2.03 -14.46 12.83
N ILE A 163 3.34 -14.21 12.72
CA ILE A 163 4.10 -14.24 11.47
C ILE A 163 3.98 -15.61 10.79
N LYS A 164 4.23 -16.69 11.52
CA LYS A 164 4.11 -18.06 11.00
C LYS A 164 2.69 -18.38 10.55
N SER A 165 1.67 -17.93 11.27
CA SER A 165 0.30 -18.17 10.84
C SER A 165 -0.05 -17.44 9.53
N CYS A 166 0.55 -16.29 9.23
CA CYS A 166 0.36 -15.63 7.94
C CYS A 166 0.78 -16.54 6.77
N PHE A 167 1.80 -17.39 6.93
CA PHE A 167 2.19 -18.38 5.92
C PHE A 167 1.02 -19.31 5.57
N ASN A 168 0.27 -19.78 6.56
CA ASN A 168 -0.89 -20.65 6.33
C ASN A 168 -1.98 -19.94 5.51
N PHE A 169 -2.16 -18.63 5.66
CA PHE A 169 -3.08 -17.86 4.82
C PHE A 169 -2.63 -17.85 3.35
N TYR A 170 -1.34 -17.63 3.09
CA TYR A 170 -0.79 -17.64 1.74
C TYR A 170 -0.85 -19.02 1.07
N GLU A 171 -0.64 -20.10 1.85
CA GLU A 171 -0.64 -21.47 1.32
C GLU A 171 -2.03 -22.02 1.07
N ASN A 172 -2.99 -21.73 1.97
CA ASN A 172 -4.26 -22.45 1.99
C ASN A 172 -5.45 -21.61 1.52
N ASP A 173 -5.39 -20.27 1.60
CA ASP A 173 -6.53 -19.41 1.30
C ASP A 173 -6.36 -18.62 0.00
N LEU A 174 -5.13 -18.28 -0.41
CA LEU A 174 -4.89 -17.55 -1.66
C LEU A 174 -4.85 -18.48 -2.87
N VAL A 175 -5.45 -18.02 -3.97
CA VAL A 175 -5.58 -18.82 -5.19
C VAL A 175 -4.50 -18.46 -6.20
N ILE A 176 -3.75 -19.45 -6.66
CA ILE A 176 -2.89 -19.34 -7.85
C ILE A 176 -3.79 -19.37 -9.10
N LEU A 177 -3.73 -18.31 -9.90
CA LEU A 177 -4.60 -18.12 -11.08
C LEU A 177 -3.91 -18.50 -12.38
N SER A 178 -2.58 -18.46 -12.41
CA SER A 178 -1.77 -18.90 -13.54
C SER A 178 -0.48 -19.50 -13.00
N GLU A 179 -0.11 -20.69 -13.48
CA GLU A 179 1.15 -21.33 -13.15
C GLU A 179 1.66 -22.10 -14.38
N ASP A 180 2.93 -21.90 -14.70
CA ASP A 180 3.69 -22.75 -15.60
C ASP A 180 5.01 -23.20 -14.92
N GLU A 181 5.90 -23.84 -15.68
CA GLU A 181 7.18 -24.33 -15.16
C GLU A 181 8.03 -23.19 -14.57
N GLU A 182 7.94 -21.98 -15.14
CA GLU A 182 8.84 -20.87 -14.81
C GLU A 182 8.16 -19.75 -14.01
N SER A 183 6.84 -19.61 -14.05
CA SER A 183 6.14 -18.43 -13.55
C SER A 183 4.82 -18.72 -12.84
N MET A 184 4.47 -17.85 -11.88
CA MET A 184 3.20 -17.91 -11.14
C MET A 184 2.53 -16.53 -11.03
N GLY A 185 1.21 -16.52 -11.15
CA GLY A 185 0.34 -15.38 -10.89
C GLY A 185 -0.68 -15.73 -9.81
N ILE A 186 -0.82 -14.84 -8.82
CA ILE A 186 -1.68 -15.02 -7.66
C ILE A 186 -2.87 -14.06 -7.69
N SER A 187 -3.98 -14.49 -7.11
CA SER A 187 -5.15 -13.65 -6.95
C SER A 187 -4.95 -12.53 -5.93
N TYR A 188 -5.74 -11.47 -6.08
CA TYR A 188 -5.74 -10.32 -5.16
C TYR A 188 -6.21 -10.68 -3.74
N GLY A 189 -7.03 -11.71 -3.61
CA GLY A 189 -7.58 -12.20 -2.35
C GLY A 189 -7.92 -13.69 -2.42
N PRO A 190 -8.75 -14.19 -1.49
CA PRO A 190 -9.09 -15.62 -1.42
C PRO A 190 -10.08 -16.07 -2.49
N LEU A 191 -10.71 -15.13 -3.19
CA LEU A 191 -11.60 -15.41 -4.31
C LEU A 191 -10.82 -15.43 -5.62
N LYS A 192 -11.29 -16.20 -6.61
CA LYS A 192 -10.79 -16.10 -8.00
C LYS A 192 -11.15 -14.74 -8.59
N ASP A 193 -10.21 -13.81 -8.47
CA ASP A 193 -10.28 -12.44 -8.99
C ASP A 193 -9.26 -12.27 -10.15
N ARG A 194 -8.60 -11.12 -10.24
CA ARG A 194 -7.55 -10.76 -11.18
C ARG A 194 -6.15 -11.04 -10.63
N VAL A 195 -5.21 -11.13 -11.56
CA VAL A 195 -3.77 -11.04 -11.27
C VAL A 195 -3.33 -9.60 -11.48
N VAL A 196 -2.67 -9.00 -10.48
CA VAL A 196 -2.10 -7.66 -10.56
C VAL A 196 -0.65 -7.66 -10.09
N ASN A 197 0.19 -6.88 -10.76
CA ASN A 197 1.64 -6.91 -10.55
C ASN A 197 2.04 -6.53 -9.12
N ASN A 198 1.35 -5.57 -8.49
CA ASN A 198 1.66 -5.19 -7.11
C ASN A 198 1.27 -6.30 -6.11
N ALA A 199 0.22 -7.09 -6.35
CA ALA A 199 -0.14 -8.21 -5.49
C ALA A 199 0.90 -9.34 -5.57
N VAL A 200 1.42 -9.58 -6.78
CA VAL A 200 2.53 -10.52 -6.98
C VAL A 200 3.78 -10.03 -6.23
N SER A 201 4.16 -8.75 -6.33
CA SER A 201 5.32 -8.22 -5.61
C SER A 201 5.17 -8.27 -4.09
N TYR A 202 3.98 -8.02 -3.56
CA TYR A 202 3.67 -8.19 -2.14
C TYR A 202 3.76 -9.64 -1.68
N THR A 203 3.37 -10.57 -2.54
CA THR A 203 3.46 -12.01 -2.27
C THR A 203 4.91 -12.44 -2.19
N ILE A 204 5.76 -12.00 -3.14
CA ILE A 204 7.21 -12.21 -3.07
C ILE A 204 7.76 -11.73 -1.73
N LEU A 205 7.44 -10.50 -1.33
CA LEU A 205 7.88 -9.93 -0.05
C LEU A 205 7.45 -10.78 1.15
N ALA A 206 6.20 -11.24 1.18
CA ALA A 206 5.71 -12.11 2.25
C ALA A 206 6.49 -13.42 2.33
N TYR A 207 6.70 -14.11 1.19
CA TYR A 207 7.50 -15.34 1.14
C TYR A 207 8.95 -15.11 1.56
N SER A 208 9.56 -13.98 1.19
CA SER A 208 10.92 -13.66 1.63
C SER A 208 11.01 -13.46 3.15
N ILE A 209 9.99 -12.89 3.79
CA ILE A 209 9.91 -12.84 5.27
C ILE A 209 9.80 -14.25 5.84
N PHE A 210 8.96 -15.10 5.26
CA PHE A 210 8.76 -16.47 5.73
C PHE A 210 10.04 -17.33 5.72
N LEU A 211 11.02 -17.06 4.84
CA LEU A 211 12.32 -17.75 4.85
C LEU A 211 12.99 -17.72 6.23
N THR A 212 12.90 -16.59 6.95
CA THR A 212 13.50 -16.43 8.29
C THR A 212 12.81 -17.30 9.35
N TYR A 213 11.55 -17.67 9.12
CA TYR A 213 10.72 -18.36 10.12
C TYR A 213 10.42 -19.83 9.79
N PHE A 214 10.78 -20.28 8.58
CA PHE A 214 10.63 -21.65 8.08
C PHE A 214 11.89 -22.12 7.32
N PRO A 215 13.07 -22.21 7.97
CA PRO A 215 14.29 -22.65 7.32
C PRO A 215 14.19 -24.06 6.73
N GLU A 216 13.33 -24.91 7.28
CA GLU A 216 13.05 -26.25 6.76
C GLU A 216 12.27 -26.26 5.43
N LYS A 217 11.76 -25.10 4.99
CA LYS A 217 11.03 -24.90 3.73
C LYS A 217 11.81 -24.01 2.76
N GLU A 218 13.09 -23.78 2.98
CA GLU A 218 13.89 -22.82 2.20
C GLU A 218 13.77 -23.02 0.69
N ASP A 219 14.07 -24.22 0.18
CA ASP A 219 14.02 -24.51 -1.25
C ASP A 219 12.63 -24.30 -1.85
N TYR A 220 11.59 -24.72 -1.12
CA TYR A 220 10.20 -24.56 -1.53
C TYR A 220 9.83 -23.07 -1.66
N ILE A 221 10.17 -22.28 -0.65
CA ILE A 221 9.87 -20.85 -0.60
C ILE A 221 10.69 -20.10 -1.66
N LYS A 222 11.99 -20.39 -1.81
CA LYS A 222 12.84 -19.80 -2.85
C LYS A 222 12.32 -20.10 -4.25
N ASN A 223 11.87 -21.33 -4.52
CA ASN A 223 11.24 -21.68 -5.79
C ASN A 223 9.97 -20.86 -6.06
N LYS A 224 9.09 -20.70 -5.06
CA LYS A 224 7.91 -19.83 -5.18
C LYS A 224 8.28 -18.38 -5.48
N ILE A 225 9.26 -17.83 -4.75
CA ILE A 225 9.78 -16.47 -4.96
C ILE A 225 10.27 -16.31 -6.40
N GLN A 226 11.07 -17.25 -6.90
CA GLN A 226 11.61 -17.20 -8.25
C GLN A 226 10.51 -17.20 -9.31
N LYS A 227 9.50 -18.07 -9.18
CA LYS A 227 8.38 -18.13 -10.11
C LYS A 227 7.53 -16.84 -10.11
N PHE A 228 7.26 -16.26 -8.94
CA PHE A 228 6.57 -14.96 -8.88
C PHE A 228 7.42 -13.81 -9.45
N PHE A 229 8.74 -13.84 -9.23
CA PHE A 229 9.66 -12.87 -9.83
C PHE A 229 9.67 -12.99 -11.36
N ASN A 230 9.73 -14.20 -11.90
CA ASN A 230 9.67 -14.46 -13.34
C ASN A 230 8.38 -13.92 -13.96
N PHE A 231 7.24 -14.01 -13.25
CA PHE A 231 5.99 -13.36 -13.67
C PHE A 231 6.16 -11.84 -13.82
N LEU A 232 6.74 -11.16 -12.81
CA LEU A 232 6.98 -9.72 -12.88
C LEU A 232 7.96 -9.33 -13.99
N LYS A 233 9.02 -10.12 -14.19
CA LYS A 233 9.99 -9.95 -15.28
C LYS A 233 9.33 -10.04 -16.64
N LYS A 234 8.53 -11.10 -16.86
CA LYS A 234 7.77 -11.32 -18.11
C LYS A 234 6.78 -10.20 -18.42
N HIS A 235 6.23 -9.56 -17.40
CA HIS A 235 5.22 -8.50 -17.54
C HIS A 235 5.78 -7.07 -17.38
N GLN A 236 7.10 -6.89 -17.23
CA GLN A 236 7.71 -5.56 -17.32
C GLN A 236 7.79 -5.14 -18.79
N LEU A 237 7.33 -3.93 -19.10
CA LEU A 237 7.38 -3.39 -20.46
C LEU A 237 8.81 -3.02 -20.87
N GLU A 238 9.00 -2.78 -22.18
CA GLU A 238 10.28 -2.37 -22.76
C GLU A 238 10.83 -1.07 -22.17
N ASP A 239 9.95 -0.17 -21.69
CA ASP A 239 10.32 1.08 -21.04
C ASP A 239 10.49 0.98 -19.51
N GLY A 240 10.25 -0.20 -18.93
CA GLY A 240 10.39 -0.47 -17.50
C GLY A 240 9.09 -0.41 -16.70
N ALA A 241 7.96 -0.03 -17.32
CA ALA A 241 6.69 0.07 -16.63
C ALA A 241 6.04 -1.29 -16.35
N TRP A 242 5.03 -1.27 -15.49
CA TRP A 242 4.09 -2.37 -15.33
C TRP A 242 2.66 -1.85 -15.46
N PHE A 243 1.84 -2.53 -16.26
CA PHE A 243 0.39 -2.39 -16.13
C PHE A 243 -0.06 -2.86 -14.75
N TYR A 244 -1.07 -2.21 -14.18
CA TYR A 244 -1.63 -2.64 -12.89
C TYR A 244 -2.13 -4.09 -12.96
N ALA A 245 -3.03 -4.38 -13.90
CA ALA A 245 -3.51 -5.71 -14.25
C ALA A 245 -2.96 -6.08 -15.64
N PRO A 246 -1.90 -6.90 -15.76
CA PRO A 246 -1.24 -7.14 -17.03
C PRO A 246 -2.05 -7.99 -18.02
N LEU A 247 -3.05 -8.73 -17.52
CA LEU A 247 -3.90 -9.61 -18.34
C LEU A 247 -5.20 -8.92 -18.81
N GLU A 248 -5.42 -7.65 -18.45
CA GLU A 248 -6.60 -6.89 -18.81
C GLU A 248 -6.31 -5.90 -19.96
N ALA A 249 -7.16 -5.89 -21.00
CA ALA A 249 -6.96 -5.02 -22.16
C ALA A 249 -7.01 -3.52 -21.83
N ASN A 250 -7.84 -3.10 -20.86
CA ASN A 250 -8.03 -1.71 -20.46
C ASN A 250 -7.35 -1.37 -19.13
N SER A 251 -6.10 -1.82 -18.96
CA SER A 251 -5.29 -1.56 -17.77
C SER A 251 -4.71 -0.15 -17.75
N PHE A 252 -4.15 0.25 -16.61
CA PHE A 252 -3.52 1.56 -16.38
C PHE A 252 -2.12 1.40 -15.78
N ILE A 253 -1.36 2.50 -15.74
CA ILE A 253 -0.05 2.59 -15.11
C ILE A 253 -0.08 3.80 -14.18
N ASP A 254 0.05 3.56 -12.88
CA ASP A 254 0.02 4.60 -11.84
C ASP A 254 1.26 4.57 -10.94
N CYS A 255 1.54 5.72 -10.31
CA CYS A 255 2.82 5.98 -9.69
C CYS A 255 3.01 5.14 -8.42
N PHE A 256 2.04 5.15 -7.50
CA PHE A 256 2.20 4.44 -6.24
C PHE A 256 2.30 2.92 -6.42
N HIS A 257 1.60 2.27 -7.36
CA HIS A 257 1.77 0.82 -7.55
C HIS A 257 3.11 0.50 -8.21
N SER A 258 3.60 1.32 -9.15
CA SER A 258 4.97 1.17 -9.68
C SER A 258 6.01 1.27 -8.56
N CYS A 259 5.84 2.23 -7.64
CA CYS A 259 6.72 2.37 -6.49
C CYS A 259 6.64 1.15 -5.55
N ILE A 260 5.44 0.65 -5.26
CA ILE A 260 5.24 -0.54 -4.42
C ILE A 260 5.96 -1.77 -5.00
N ILE A 261 5.84 -2.01 -6.30
CA ILE A 261 6.55 -3.11 -6.98
C ILE A 261 8.05 -2.98 -6.73
N LEU A 262 8.62 -1.81 -7.01
CA LEU A 262 10.06 -1.54 -6.86
C LEU A 262 10.54 -1.64 -5.41
N LYS A 263 9.79 -1.10 -4.44
CA LYS A 263 10.14 -1.20 -3.02
C LYS A 263 10.16 -2.66 -2.57
N ASN A 264 9.17 -3.46 -2.96
CA ASN A 264 9.09 -4.86 -2.58
C ASN A 264 10.25 -5.66 -3.19
N LEU A 265 10.52 -5.48 -4.48
CA LEU A 265 11.66 -6.12 -5.16
C LEU A 265 13.00 -5.73 -4.53
N PHE A 266 13.20 -4.44 -4.21
CA PHE A 266 14.43 -3.97 -3.58
C PHE A 266 14.63 -4.56 -2.17
N LYS A 267 13.57 -4.59 -1.34
CA LYS A 267 13.61 -5.21 -0.01
C LYS A 267 13.97 -6.69 -0.11
N VAL A 268 13.30 -7.43 -0.98
CA VAL A 268 13.53 -8.88 -1.19
C VAL A 268 14.96 -9.15 -1.65
N ARG A 269 15.46 -8.40 -2.65
CA ARG A 269 16.84 -8.51 -3.12
C ARG A 269 17.85 -8.39 -1.97
N ASN A 270 17.64 -7.44 -1.05
CA ASN A 270 18.52 -7.26 0.09
C ASN A 270 18.40 -8.37 1.16
N MET A 271 17.29 -9.11 1.19
CA MET A 271 17.07 -10.21 2.13
C MET A 271 17.67 -11.53 1.64
N LEU A 272 17.67 -11.77 0.32
CA LEU A 272 18.10 -13.05 -0.25
C LEU A 272 19.63 -13.22 -0.34
N ASP A 273 20.42 -12.15 -0.21
CA ASP A 273 21.90 -12.13 -0.27
C ASP A 273 22.54 -12.86 -1.47
N GLU A 274 21.75 -13.14 -2.51
CA GLU A 274 22.19 -13.78 -3.75
C GLU A 274 22.42 -12.72 -4.83
N LYS A 275 23.53 -12.82 -5.55
CA LYS A 275 23.84 -11.96 -6.71
C LYS A 275 22.89 -12.31 -7.87
N MET A 276 21.69 -11.74 -7.84
CA MET A 276 20.71 -11.94 -8.90
C MET A 276 20.70 -10.70 -9.81
N ASP A 277 21.57 -10.69 -10.83
CA ASP A 277 21.74 -9.55 -11.75
C ASP A 277 20.42 -9.09 -12.40
N ASP A 278 19.52 -10.04 -12.66
CA ASP A 278 18.18 -9.77 -13.19
C ASP A 278 17.34 -8.83 -12.30
N TRP A 279 17.47 -8.91 -10.97
CA TRP A 279 16.69 -8.07 -10.06
C TRP A 279 17.15 -6.62 -10.14
N ASN A 280 18.46 -6.40 -10.20
CA ASN A 280 19.04 -5.06 -10.33
C ASN A 280 18.57 -4.40 -11.62
N ALA A 281 18.66 -5.11 -12.75
CA ALA A 281 18.26 -4.60 -14.05
C ALA A 281 16.77 -4.20 -14.07
N ILE A 282 15.89 -5.05 -13.53
CA ILE A 282 14.44 -4.77 -13.50
C ILE A 282 14.12 -3.58 -12.58
N ILE A 283 14.75 -3.51 -11.40
CA ILE A 283 14.56 -2.41 -10.44
C ILE A 283 15.06 -1.10 -11.04
N GLU A 284 16.25 -1.08 -11.62
CA GLU A 284 16.84 0.11 -12.24
C GLU A 284 15.96 0.62 -13.38
N LYS A 285 15.54 -0.29 -14.29
CA LYS A 285 14.68 0.06 -15.41
C LYS A 285 13.34 0.64 -14.96
N GLY A 286 12.70 0.02 -13.97
CA GLY A 286 11.43 0.52 -13.43
C GLY A 286 11.59 1.83 -12.65
N TYR A 287 12.70 2.04 -11.94
CA TYR A 287 12.95 3.31 -11.26
C TYR A 287 13.20 4.44 -12.26
N ASN A 288 13.96 4.18 -13.33
CA ASN A 288 14.15 5.11 -14.43
C ASN A 288 12.81 5.47 -15.10
N TYR A 289 11.91 4.50 -15.29
CA TYR A 289 10.55 4.77 -15.74
C TYR A 289 9.82 5.72 -14.80
N VAL A 290 9.88 5.46 -13.48
CA VAL A 290 9.19 6.29 -12.48
C VAL A 290 9.64 7.76 -12.54
N LEU A 291 10.96 7.98 -12.57
CA LEU A 291 11.55 9.31 -12.62
C LEU A 291 11.21 10.05 -13.92
N SER A 292 11.25 9.37 -15.06
CA SER A 292 11.06 10.00 -16.37
C SER A 292 9.59 10.23 -16.75
N ASN A 293 8.66 9.39 -16.28
CA ASN A 293 7.26 9.42 -16.77
C ASN A 293 6.27 10.06 -15.79
N PHE A 294 6.54 10.04 -14.49
CA PHE A 294 5.64 10.63 -13.49
C PHE A 294 6.09 11.99 -13.00
N TYR A 295 7.39 12.31 -13.01
CA TYR A 295 7.87 13.59 -12.50
C TYR A 295 7.32 14.76 -13.33
N ASN A 296 6.77 15.77 -12.65
CA ASN A 296 6.32 17.00 -13.27
C ASN A 296 7.26 18.14 -12.87
N GLU A 297 8.14 18.56 -13.77
CA GLU A 297 9.15 19.59 -13.52
C GLU A 297 8.56 20.93 -13.08
N ASN A 298 7.42 21.33 -13.65
CA ASN A 298 6.77 22.60 -13.34
C ASN A 298 6.25 22.66 -11.89
N VAL A 299 5.89 21.51 -11.33
CA VAL A 299 5.29 21.43 -9.98
C VAL A 299 6.28 20.85 -8.97
N GLY A 300 7.32 20.13 -9.41
CA GLY A 300 8.25 19.41 -8.54
C GLY A 300 7.62 18.21 -7.82
N LEU A 301 6.54 17.65 -8.37
CA LEU A 301 5.81 16.51 -7.82
C LEU A 301 5.60 15.43 -8.87
N PHE A 302 5.36 14.20 -8.41
CA PHE A 302 5.05 13.05 -9.23
C PHE A 302 3.54 12.94 -9.48
N ARG A 303 3.18 12.77 -10.76
CA ARG A 303 1.81 12.60 -11.26
C ARG A 303 1.28 11.22 -10.86
N ARG A 304 -0.03 11.11 -10.81
CA ARG A 304 -0.72 9.86 -10.44
C ARG A 304 -0.61 8.78 -11.52
N PHE A 305 -0.71 9.15 -12.79
CA PHE A 305 -0.77 8.21 -13.91
C PHE A 305 0.18 8.65 -15.03
N SER A 306 0.87 7.69 -15.64
CA SER A 306 1.51 7.83 -16.95
C SER A 306 0.60 7.29 -18.05
N LYS A 307 -0.24 6.30 -17.72
CA LYS A 307 -1.37 5.82 -18.52
C LYS A 307 -2.61 5.69 -17.64
N THR A 308 -3.71 6.34 -18.00
CA THR A 308 -4.99 6.24 -17.28
C THR A 308 -6.06 5.55 -18.10
N ASN A 309 -6.96 4.85 -17.42
CA ASN A 309 -8.18 4.27 -18.00
C ASN A 309 -9.47 4.94 -17.46
N LYS A 310 -9.33 6.00 -16.64
CA LYS A 310 -10.43 6.73 -16.02
C LYS A 310 -10.12 8.22 -15.88
N LEU A 311 -11.18 9.03 -15.87
CA LEU A 311 -11.04 10.45 -15.55
C LEU A 311 -10.75 10.63 -14.06
N SER A 312 -9.89 11.61 -13.75
CA SER A 312 -9.56 11.99 -12.39
C SER A 312 -9.62 13.51 -12.26
N ILE A 313 -10.25 13.98 -11.19
CA ILE A 313 -10.26 15.40 -10.79
C ILE A 313 -9.21 15.72 -9.72
N VAL A 314 -8.38 14.72 -9.36
CA VAL A 314 -7.18 14.89 -8.54
C VAL A 314 -5.96 15.00 -9.46
N ASN A 315 -5.19 16.08 -9.31
CA ASN A 315 -3.95 16.30 -10.05
C ASN A 315 -2.77 15.59 -9.40
N PHE A 316 -2.59 15.80 -8.09
CA PHE A 316 -1.49 15.22 -7.32
C PHE A 316 -2.02 14.62 -6.02
N ASP A 317 -1.51 13.44 -5.68
CA ASP A 317 -1.81 12.75 -4.43
C ASP A 317 -0.55 12.68 -3.57
N LEU A 318 -0.70 12.87 -2.27
CA LEU A 318 0.37 12.72 -1.31
C LEU A 318 0.82 11.25 -1.22
N TYR A 319 -0.07 10.28 -1.44
CA TYR A 319 0.30 8.86 -1.41
C TYR A 319 1.32 8.55 -2.51
N ASP A 320 1.04 8.94 -3.75
CA ASP A 320 1.97 8.78 -4.87
C ASP A 320 3.36 9.35 -4.55
N ASN A 321 3.38 10.58 -4.03
CA ASN A 321 4.63 11.27 -3.73
C ASN A 321 5.34 10.70 -2.49
N ALA A 322 4.61 10.24 -1.48
CA ALA A 322 5.16 9.55 -0.31
C ALA A 322 5.80 8.21 -0.71
N GLU A 323 5.18 7.50 -1.64
CA GLU A 323 5.70 6.24 -2.18
C GLU A 323 6.99 6.44 -2.98
N VAL A 324 7.06 7.49 -3.79
CA VAL A 324 8.30 7.88 -4.48
C VAL A 324 9.38 8.29 -3.48
N LEU A 325 9.04 9.09 -2.46
CA LEU A 325 10.00 9.48 -1.42
C LEU A 325 10.54 8.25 -0.66
N ALA A 326 9.67 7.32 -0.30
CA ALA A 326 10.08 6.07 0.36
C ALA A 326 11.01 5.23 -0.53
N LEU A 327 10.68 5.12 -1.83
CA LEU A 327 11.50 4.40 -2.79
C LEU A 327 12.87 5.06 -2.98
N ALA A 328 12.91 6.39 -3.17
CA ALA A 328 14.15 7.14 -3.32
C ALA A 328 15.06 6.99 -2.09
N LYS A 329 14.51 6.99 -0.88
CA LYS A 329 15.25 6.72 0.37
C LYS A 329 15.82 5.30 0.42
N LEU A 330 15.03 4.30 0.07
CA LEU A 330 15.50 2.92 0.01
C LEU A 330 16.66 2.75 -0.99
N LEU A 331 16.55 3.41 -2.16
CA LEU A 331 17.57 3.41 -3.21
C LEU A 331 18.73 4.39 -2.95
N LYS A 332 18.68 5.18 -1.89
CA LYS A 332 19.66 6.23 -1.53
C LYS A 332 19.87 7.29 -2.62
N ASP A 333 18.82 7.60 -3.38
CA ASP A 333 18.81 8.67 -4.37
C ASP A 333 18.64 10.04 -3.68
N ARG A 334 19.78 10.60 -3.29
CA ARG A 334 19.84 11.89 -2.57
C ARG A 334 19.28 13.06 -3.37
N ASP A 335 19.34 13.02 -4.70
CA ASP A 335 18.89 14.13 -5.53
C ASP A 335 17.38 14.18 -5.60
N THR A 336 16.73 13.03 -5.78
CA THR A 336 15.27 12.92 -5.72
C THR A 336 14.75 13.27 -4.32
N ILE A 337 15.39 12.78 -3.25
CA ILE A 337 15.01 13.11 -1.86
C ILE A 337 15.06 14.62 -1.61
N LYS A 338 16.18 15.28 -1.94
CA LYS A 338 16.38 16.72 -1.73
C LYS A 338 15.36 17.58 -2.49
N LYS A 339 14.93 17.14 -3.68
CA LYS A 339 13.93 17.84 -4.49
C LYS A 339 12.52 17.62 -3.96
N LEU A 340 12.16 16.36 -3.67
CA LEU A 340 10.79 15.96 -3.44
C LEU A 340 10.32 16.23 -2.00
N GLU A 341 11.14 15.93 -0.99
CA GLU A 341 10.75 16.07 0.41
C GLU A 341 10.28 17.48 0.82
N PRO A 342 11.04 18.56 0.52
CA PRO A 342 10.57 19.92 0.83
C PRO A 342 9.31 20.26 0.03
N LYS A 343 9.18 19.77 -1.21
CA LYS A 343 8.02 20.06 -2.05
C LYS A 343 6.74 19.40 -1.56
N ILE A 344 6.83 18.15 -1.09
CA ILE A 344 5.71 17.48 -0.42
C ILE A 344 5.25 18.30 0.78
N LYS A 345 6.19 18.73 1.63
CA LYS A 345 5.87 19.52 2.83
C LYS A 345 5.21 20.85 2.47
N GLU A 346 5.75 21.57 1.49
CA GLU A 346 5.22 22.84 0.99
C GLU A 346 3.78 22.70 0.48
N VAL A 347 3.47 21.63 -0.28
CA VAL A 347 2.19 21.49 -0.96
C VAL A 347 1.11 20.87 -0.08
N PHE A 348 1.44 19.83 0.69
CA PHE A 348 0.46 18.99 1.37
C PHE A 348 0.37 19.18 2.88
N SER A 349 1.31 19.90 3.51
CA SER A 349 1.35 20.07 4.96
C SER A 349 1.19 21.53 5.37
N LYS A 350 0.35 21.79 6.38
CA LYS A 350 0.27 23.06 7.09
C LYS A 350 0.51 22.80 8.57
N ASN A 351 1.48 23.53 9.15
CA ASN A 351 1.82 23.48 10.58
C ASN A 351 2.05 22.06 11.15
N ASN A 352 2.53 21.10 10.36
CA ASN A 352 2.80 19.68 10.71
C ASN A 352 1.60 18.86 11.25
N GLN A 353 0.46 19.48 11.56
CA GLN A 353 -0.75 18.87 12.10
C GLN A 353 -1.91 18.84 11.10
N GLU A 354 -1.80 19.57 9.99
CA GLU A 354 -2.77 19.52 8.90
C GLU A 354 -2.09 18.95 7.65
N ILE A 355 -2.35 17.67 7.37
CA ILE A 355 -1.79 16.96 6.22
C ILE A 355 -2.95 16.62 5.28
N TYR A 356 -2.86 17.06 4.04
CA TYR A 356 -3.89 16.87 3.03
C TYR A 356 -3.48 15.76 2.06
N SER A 357 -4.41 14.87 1.73
CA SER A 357 -4.06 13.72 0.88
C SER A 357 -3.92 14.07 -0.60
N SER A 358 -4.56 15.15 -1.05
CA SER A 358 -4.59 15.43 -2.50
C SER A 358 -4.83 16.90 -2.82
N LYS A 359 -4.35 17.29 -4.01
CA LYS A 359 -4.58 18.58 -4.65
C LYS A 359 -5.40 18.34 -5.92
N ASN A 360 -6.59 18.94 -5.98
CA ASN A 360 -7.49 18.77 -7.12
C ASN A 360 -7.09 19.63 -8.34
N ILE A 361 -7.83 19.48 -9.44
CA ILE A 361 -7.63 20.24 -10.69
C ILE A 361 -7.74 21.77 -10.52
N PHE A 362 -8.44 22.23 -9.48
CA PHE A 362 -8.60 23.65 -9.14
C PHE A 362 -7.53 24.15 -8.16
N GLY A 363 -6.54 23.31 -7.83
CA GLY A 363 -5.48 23.65 -6.88
C GLY A 363 -5.87 23.61 -5.40
N LYS A 364 -7.11 23.18 -5.08
CA LYS A 364 -7.60 23.06 -3.69
C LYS A 364 -7.08 21.79 -3.05
N LEU A 365 -6.62 21.91 -1.80
CA LEU A 365 -6.26 20.78 -0.94
C LEU A 365 -7.52 20.15 -0.33
N ILE A 366 -7.62 18.84 -0.41
CA ILE A 366 -8.78 18.06 0.06
C ILE A 366 -8.33 16.87 0.91
N ASN A 367 -9.28 16.22 1.58
CA ASN A 367 -9.03 15.07 2.45
C ASN A 367 -8.01 15.35 3.57
N LYS A 368 -8.30 16.36 4.40
CA LYS A 368 -7.46 16.71 5.54
C LYS A 368 -7.43 15.56 6.56
N ASN A 369 -6.23 15.19 6.98
CA ASN A 369 -5.90 14.28 8.08
C ASN A 369 -6.51 12.87 7.96
N THR A 370 -6.70 12.36 6.75
CA THR A 370 -7.12 10.97 6.55
C THR A 370 -5.90 10.04 6.62
N LEU A 371 -5.86 9.14 7.61
CA LEU A 371 -4.62 8.42 7.94
C LEU A 371 -4.21 7.36 6.91
N ARG A 372 -5.18 6.57 6.42
CA ARG A 372 -4.93 5.49 5.44
C ARG A 372 -4.42 6.03 4.11
N TRP A 373 -4.94 7.18 3.71
CA TRP A 373 -4.61 7.89 2.48
C TRP A 373 -4.48 9.37 2.85
N ALA A 374 -3.32 9.97 3.07
CA ALA A 374 -1.97 9.47 2.85
C ALA A 374 -1.01 9.83 4.00
N VAL A 375 -1.53 10.21 5.17
CA VAL A 375 -0.70 10.63 6.32
C VAL A 375 0.26 9.52 6.74
N MET A 376 -0.22 8.29 6.94
CA MET A 376 0.64 7.19 7.38
C MET A 376 1.71 6.80 6.35
N PRO A 377 1.38 6.64 5.05
CA PRO A 377 2.40 6.48 4.01
C PRO A 377 3.47 7.59 4.03
N TYR A 378 3.07 8.85 4.21
CA TYR A 378 4.00 9.97 4.29
C TYR A 378 4.89 9.91 5.53
N LEU A 379 4.34 9.68 6.72
CA LEU A 379 5.13 9.56 7.95
C LEU A 379 6.07 8.34 7.91
N TYR A 380 5.63 7.23 7.31
CA TYR A 380 6.48 6.08 7.02
C TYR A 380 7.66 6.48 6.14
N ALA A 381 7.42 7.14 5.00
CA ALA A 381 8.47 7.62 4.12
C ALA A 381 9.45 8.57 4.84
N GLN A 382 8.95 9.46 5.71
CA GLN A 382 9.80 10.34 6.50
C GLN A 382 10.68 9.59 7.50
N SER A 383 10.19 8.49 8.08
CA SER A 383 10.93 7.69 9.07
C SER A 383 12.05 6.84 8.49
N LEU A 384 12.03 6.56 7.19
CA LEU A 384 13.12 5.83 6.53
C LEU A 384 14.40 6.67 6.49
N ASN A 385 15.54 6.00 6.70
CA ASN A 385 16.86 6.58 6.46
C ASN A 385 17.08 6.72 4.95
N GLY A 386 17.59 7.86 4.49
CA GLY A 386 17.87 8.18 3.09
C GLY A 386 19.35 8.43 2.80
#